data_AF-A0A674EU37-F1
#
_entry.id   AF-A0A674EU37-F1
#
_cell.length_a   1.000
_cell.length_b   1.000
_cell.length_c   1.000
_cell.angle_alpha   90.00
_cell.angle_beta   90.00
_cell.angle_gamma   90.00
#
_symmetry.space_group_name_H-M   'P 1'
#
loop_
_entity.id
_entity.type
_entity.pdbx_description
1 polymer ?
#
loop_
_entity_poly.entity_id
_entity_poly.type
_entity_poly.pdbx_seq_one_letter_code
_entity_poly.pdbx_strand_id
1 'polypeptide(L)'
;MSAISATEKVDGFTRKSMRKAQKQKKSQGSSQFRTQTLTELSPLPQLKDAPSTEQQELFTQKLQQCCMLFDFMDSVTDLKSKEIKRATLNELVDYVSTNRGVLVETAYPEISNMICTNILRTLPPSDNPDFDPEEDEPTLEASWPHIQLVYEFLLRFLENPDFQPSIAKRYIDQKFVLQLLELFDSEDPRERDFLKTVLHRIYGKFLGLRAFIRKQINNIFLRFIYETDHFNGVAELLEILGSIINGFALPLKAEHKQFLMKVLIPMHTGKGLALFHAQLAYCVVQFLEKDPTLTEPVIRGLLKFWPKTCSQKEVAERALYFWNNEYILSLIEENIDKILPIMFGSLYRISKEHWNPTIVALVYNVLKTLMEMNSTLFDELTASYKSDRQREKKKEQEREELWKKLDELKLSDAAALVQNNSHGLQNAAQNNNNNNNNNHHDNQEKSTAISADHEDPVVAMDTTEGVEVVTSAK
;
A
#
# COMPACT_ATOMS: atom_id res chain seq x y z
N MET A 1 -40.46 48.11 3.12
CA MET A 1 -40.49 48.73 1.78
C MET A 1 -39.11 48.59 1.17
N SER A 2 -39.05 48.13 -0.10
CA SER A 2 -37.99 48.33 -1.13
C SER A 2 -36.53 48.02 -0.77
N ALA A 3 -35.67 47.42 -1.59
CA ALA A 3 -35.74 46.88 -2.95
C ALA A 3 -34.40 46.15 -3.25
N ILE A 4 -34.45 45.29 -4.26
CA ILE A 4 -33.39 44.50 -4.94
C ILE A 4 -32.50 45.45 -5.79
N SER A 5 -31.17 45.32 -5.93
CA SER A 5 -30.46 44.58 -7.03
C SER A 5 -28.98 45.03 -7.06
N ALA A 6 -27.99 44.13 -6.88
CA ALA A 6 -27.08 43.54 -7.89
C ALA A 6 -26.05 44.48 -8.55
N THR A 7 -24.75 44.15 -8.40
CA THR A 7 -23.86 43.78 -9.52
C THR A 7 -22.65 43.00 -9.03
N GLU A 8 -22.51 41.81 -9.61
CA GLU A 8 -21.43 40.83 -9.46
C GLU A 8 -20.13 41.33 -10.13
N LYS A 9 -18.98 41.05 -9.51
CA LYS A 9 -17.76 40.73 -10.26
C LYS A 9 -17.34 39.32 -9.89
N VAL A 10 -17.46 38.47 -10.88
CA VAL A 10 -17.05 37.06 -10.92
C VAL A 10 -15.53 37.02 -10.83
N ASP A 11 -14.99 36.25 -9.89
CA ASP A 11 -13.68 35.64 -10.06
C ASP A 11 -13.81 34.12 -9.85
N GLY A 12 -13.25 33.39 -10.79
CA GLY A 12 -13.68 32.06 -11.18
C GLY A 12 -12.76 30.98 -10.68
N PHE A 13 -12.82 30.62 -9.40
CA PHE A 13 -12.27 29.35 -8.90
C PHE A 13 -12.90 29.03 -7.55
N THR A 14 -14.06 28.37 -7.53
CA THR A 14 -14.60 27.55 -6.40
C THR A 14 -16.07 27.17 -6.64
N ARG A 15 -16.35 26.32 -7.64
CA ARG A 15 -17.65 25.61 -7.72
C ARG A 15 -17.50 24.18 -8.22
N LYS A 16 -16.80 23.35 -7.44
CA LYS A 16 -16.98 21.88 -7.49
C LYS A 16 -17.13 21.20 -6.14
N SER A 17 -17.26 21.94 -5.02
CA SER A 17 -17.35 21.33 -3.68
C SER A 17 -18.70 21.51 -2.95
N MET A 18 -19.76 21.99 -3.61
CA MET A 18 -21.07 22.08 -2.97
C MET A 18 -22.20 21.80 -3.94
N ARG A 19 -22.40 20.51 -4.26
CA ARG A 19 -23.69 19.91 -4.65
C ARG A 19 -23.52 18.43 -4.99
N LYS A 20 -23.27 17.62 -3.95
CA LYS A 20 -23.89 16.30 -3.85
C LYS A 20 -24.45 16.23 -2.44
N ALA A 21 -25.68 16.75 -2.30
CA ALA A 21 -26.53 16.32 -1.20
C ALA A 21 -26.52 14.79 -1.21
N GLN A 22 -26.15 14.19 -0.07
CA GLN A 22 -26.28 12.76 0.20
C GLN A 22 -27.72 12.35 -0.07
N LYS A 23 -27.98 11.95 -1.30
CA LYS A 23 -29.07 11.05 -1.63
C LYS A 23 -28.57 9.70 -1.16
N GLN A 24 -28.98 9.26 0.03
CA GLN A 24 -28.96 7.84 0.39
C GLN A 24 -29.69 7.10 -0.73
N LYS A 25 -28.93 6.60 -1.70
CA LYS A 25 -29.43 5.73 -2.76
C LYS A 25 -29.10 4.33 -2.31
N LYS A 26 -30.15 3.51 -2.21
CA LYS A 26 -30.12 2.09 -1.87
C LYS A 26 -28.91 1.42 -2.54
N SER A 27 -27.94 0.96 -1.75
CA SER A 27 -27.00 -0.04 -2.23
C SER A 27 -27.83 -1.27 -2.61
N GLN A 28 -27.48 -1.91 -3.71
CA GLN A 28 -28.19 -3.11 -4.13
C GLN A 28 -27.87 -4.21 -3.13
N GLY A 29 -28.88 -4.61 -2.36
CA GLY A 29 -28.79 -5.76 -1.46
C GLY A 29 -28.31 -6.99 -2.21
N SER A 30 -27.47 -7.79 -1.57
CA SER A 30 -27.02 -9.08 -2.09
C SER A 30 -28.23 -9.91 -2.54
N SER A 31 -28.09 -10.62 -3.67
CA SER A 31 -29.16 -11.41 -4.30
C SER A 31 -29.70 -12.57 -3.44
N GLN A 32 -29.23 -12.71 -2.20
CA GLN A 32 -29.71 -13.68 -1.21
C GLN A 32 -31.04 -13.32 -0.58
N PHE A 33 -31.47 -12.05 -0.64
CA PHE A 33 -32.77 -11.61 -0.13
C PHE A 33 -33.92 -12.00 -1.06
N ARG A 34 -34.03 -13.29 -1.37
CA ARG A 34 -35.23 -13.84 -2.01
C ARG A 34 -36.31 -13.85 -0.94
N THR A 35 -37.37 -13.10 -1.20
CA THR A 35 -38.54 -12.85 -0.35
C THR A 35 -39.17 -14.17 0.13
N GLN A 36 -38.64 -14.73 1.22
CA GLN A 36 -39.34 -15.76 1.96
C GLN A 36 -40.46 -15.05 2.71
N THR A 37 -41.68 -15.50 2.42
CA THR A 37 -42.95 -15.08 3.03
C THR A 37 -42.79 -14.69 4.50
N LEU A 38 -43.28 -13.49 4.84
CA LEU A 38 -43.47 -12.95 6.18
C LEU A 38 -43.93 -14.03 7.17
N THR A 39 -42.98 -14.67 7.84
CA THR A 39 -43.25 -15.57 8.95
C THR A 39 -42.69 -14.85 10.16
N GLU A 40 -43.57 -14.22 10.94
CA GLU A 40 -43.18 -13.52 12.15
C GLU A 40 -42.50 -14.53 13.09
N LEU A 41 -41.24 -14.27 13.46
CA LEU A 41 -40.47 -15.19 14.29
C LEU A 41 -41.02 -15.19 15.71
N SER A 42 -41.37 -16.37 16.21
CA SER A 42 -41.74 -16.57 17.61
C SER A 42 -40.50 -16.84 18.47
N PRO A 43 -40.34 -16.22 19.64
CA PRO A 43 -39.23 -16.52 20.53
C PRO A 43 -39.35 -17.96 21.06
N LEU A 44 -38.27 -18.75 20.93
CA LEU A 44 -38.18 -20.09 21.50
C LEU A 44 -37.77 -20.03 22.99
N PRO A 45 -38.09 -21.05 23.82
CA PRO A 45 -37.65 -21.15 25.21
C PRO A 45 -36.13 -21.01 25.38
N GLN A 46 -35.66 -20.60 26.57
CA GLN A 46 -34.22 -20.51 26.85
C GLN A 46 -33.63 -21.92 27.05
N LEU A 47 -32.43 -22.16 26.52
CA LEU A 47 -31.71 -23.43 26.59
C LEU A 47 -31.43 -23.84 28.04
N LYS A 48 -31.18 -22.87 28.92
CA LYS A 48 -30.89 -23.11 30.35
C LYS A 48 -32.11 -23.64 31.13
N ASP A 49 -33.32 -23.33 30.67
CA ASP A 49 -34.57 -23.68 31.34
C ASP A 49 -35.15 -25.00 30.80
N ALA A 50 -34.63 -25.51 29.68
CA ALA A 50 -35.05 -26.76 29.07
C ALA A 50 -34.41 -27.98 29.75
N PRO A 51 -35.14 -29.10 29.91
CA PRO A 51 -34.60 -30.34 30.45
C PRO A 51 -33.50 -30.91 29.53
N SER A 52 -32.49 -31.57 30.11
CA SER A 52 -31.31 -32.05 29.38
C SER A 52 -31.62 -32.96 28.19
N THR A 53 -32.76 -33.66 28.19
CA THR A 53 -33.23 -34.51 27.08
C THR A 53 -33.70 -33.71 25.87
N GLU A 54 -34.25 -32.51 26.07
CA GLU A 54 -34.81 -31.65 25.02
C GLU A 54 -33.83 -30.57 24.57
N GLN A 55 -32.78 -30.29 25.36
CA GLN A 55 -31.79 -29.26 25.06
C GLN A 55 -31.16 -29.41 23.67
N GLN A 56 -30.85 -30.63 23.24
CA GLN A 56 -30.23 -30.88 21.93
C GLN A 56 -31.18 -30.61 20.76
N GLU A 57 -32.45 -30.95 20.93
CA GLU A 57 -33.49 -30.69 19.93
C GLU A 57 -33.78 -29.19 19.85
N LEU A 58 -33.92 -28.53 21.01
CA LEU A 58 -34.11 -27.08 21.10
C LEU A 58 -32.93 -26.31 20.49
N PHE A 59 -31.69 -26.77 20.72
CA PHE A 59 -30.49 -26.22 20.10
C PHE A 59 -30.57 -26.29 18.57
N THR A 60 -31.01 -27.43 18.03
CA THR A 60 -31.20 -27.62 16.59
C THR A 60 -32.28 -26.70 16.03
N GLN A 61 -33.43 -26.59 16.72
CA GLN A 61 -34.51 -25.69 16.32
C GLN A 61 -34.06 -24.22 16.31
N LYS A 62 -33.26 -23.79 17.30
CA LYS A 62 -32.67 -22.44 17.34
C LYS A 62 -31.69 -22.19 16.18
N LEU A 63 -30.85 -23.17 15.82
CA LEU A 63 -29.97 -23.06 14.65
C LEU A 63 -30.75 -22.87 13.34
N GLN A 64 -31.82 -23.65 13.16
CA GLN A 64 -32.71 -23.53 12.01
C GLN A 64 -33.42 -22.18 11.98
N GLN A 65 -33.86 -21.68 13.14
CA GLN A 65 -34.44 -20.35 13.29
C GLN A 65 -33.47 -19.24 12.82
N CYS A 66 -32.18 -19.38 13.16
CA CYS A 66 -31.14 -18.44 12.74
C CYS A 66 -30.78 -18.50 11.25
N CYS A 67 -31.29 -19.48 10.48
CA CYS A 67 -31.12 -19.54 9.03
C CYS A 67 -32.02 -18.54 8.28
N MET A 68 -33.05 -17.98 8.94
CA MET A 68 -33.88 -16.93 8.34
C MET A 68 -33.06 -15.64 8.16
N LEU A 69 -33.00 -15.15 6.92
CA LEU A 69 -32.30 -13.92 6.56
C LEU A 69 -33.23 -12.71 6.65
N PHE A 70 -32.68 -11.57 7.03
CA PHE A 70 -33.40 -10.30 7.10
C PHE A 70 -32.70 -9.24 6.28
N ASP A 71 -33.49 -8.39 5.63
CA ASP A 71 -32.97 -7.20 4.97
C ASP A 71 -32.69 -6.10 6.01
N PHE A 72 -31.44 -5.67 6.13
CA PHE A 72 -31.00 -4.59 7.02
C PHE A 72 -30.94 -3.23 6.33
N MET A 73 -31.19 -3.17 5.02
CA MET A 73 -31.28 -1.89 4.28
C MET A 73 -32.51 -1.08 4.69
N ASP A 74 -33.55 -1.75 5.19
CA ASP A 74 -34.68 -1.13 5.88
C ASP A 74 -34.54 -1.40 7.39
N SER A 75 -34.27 -0.35 8.16
CA SER A 75 -34.05 -0.45 9.60
C SER A 75 -35.34 -0.67 10.40
N VAL A 76 -36.51 -0.47 9.79
CA VAL A 76 -37.81 -0.48 10.49
C VAL A 76 -38.55 -1.81 10.29
N THR A 77 -38.36 -2.47 9.15
CA THR A 77 -38.99 -3.76 8.88
C THR A 77 -38.47 -4.85 9.81
N ASP A 78 -39.38 -5.72 10.26
CA ASP A 78 -39.07 -6.93 11.05
C ASP A 78 -38.23 -6.68 12.31
N LEU A 79 -38.28 -5.49 12.91
CA LEU A 79 -37.45 -5.11 14.06
C LEU A 79 -37.52 -6.14 15.21
N LYS A 80 -38.73 -6.62 15.51
CA LYS A 80 -38.96 -7.65 16.53
C LYS A 80 -38.29 -8.98 16.15
N SER A 81 -38.47 -9.44 14.92
CA SER A 81 -37.88 -10.69 14.43
C SER A 81 -36.35 -10.61 14.34
N LYS A 82 -35.81 -9.44 13.95
CA LYS A 82 -34.37 -9.14 13.97
C LYS A 82 -33.80 -9.22 15.38
N GLU A 83 -34.49 -8.66 16.36
CA GLU A 83 -34.07 -8.74 17.77
C GLU A 83 -34.15 -10.17 18.31
N ILE A 84 -35.19 -10.93 17.98
CA ILE A 84 -35.32 -12.35 18.36
C ILE A 84 -34.14 -13.16 17.82
N LYS A 85 -33.78 -12.99 16.54
CA LYS A 85 -32.62 -13.68 15.97
C LYS A 85 -31.32 -13.24 16.64
N ARG A 86 -31.14 -11.95 16.94
CA ARG A 86 -29.96 -11.44 17.65
C ARG A 86 -29.81 -12.08 19.03
N ALA A 87 -30.87 -12.07 19.83
CA ALA A 87 -30.89 -12.68 21.16
C ALA A 87 -30.63 -14.20 21.10
N THR A 88 -31.21 -14.88 20.11
CA THR A 88 -31.02 -16.33 19.91
C THR A 88 -29.57 -16.65 19.52
N LEU A 89 -28.95 -15.87 18.61
CA LEU A 89 -27.55 -16.04 18.25
C LEU A 89 -26.62 -15.81 19.44
N ASN A 90 -26.87 -14.77 20.25
CA ASN A 90 -26.08 -14.49 21.45
C ASN A 90 -26.18 -15.64 22.46
N GLU A 91 -27.38 -16.17 22.69
CA GLU A 91 -27.59 -17.33 23.54
C GLU A 91 -26.84 -18.57 23.01
N LEU A 92 -26.85 -18.81 21.70
CA LEU A 92 -26.14 -19.93 21.08
C LEU A 92 -24.61 -19.80 21.25
N VAL A 93 -24.06 -18.59 21.13
CA VAL A 93 -22.64 -18.30 21.40
C VAL A 93 -22.28 -18.66 22.85
N ASP A 94 -23.07 -18.17 23.81
CA ASP A 94 -22.86 -18.45 25.23
C ASP A 94 -22.97 -19.95 25.53
N TYR A 95 -23.98 -20.61 24.95
CA TYR A 95 -24.25 -22.03 25.16
C TYR A 95 -23.10 -22.92 24.68
N VAL A 96 -22.59 -22.69 23.46
CA VAL A 96 -21.45 -23.46 22.90
C VAL A 96 -20.14 -23.13 23.60
N SER A 97 -20.00 -21.93 24.18
CA SER A 97 -18.78 -21.53 24.89
C SER A 97 -18.68 -22.12 26.29
N THR A 98 -19.80 -22.24 27.00
CA THR A 98 -19.84 -22.61 28.42
C THR A 98 -20.11 -24.09 28.67
N ASN A 99 -20.93 -24.74 27.83
CA ASN A 99 -21.36 -26.11 28.07
C ASN A 99 -20.48 -27.12 27.32
N ARG A 100 -20.25 -28.27 27.96
CA ARG A 100 -19.53 -29.40 27.37
C ARG A 100 -20.49 -30.45 26.81
N GLY A 101 -20.03 -31.20 25.82
CA GLY A 101 -20.80 -32.28 25.20
C GLY A 101 -21.92 -31.81 24.26
N VAL A 102 -22.00 -30.51 23.96
CA VAL A 102 -23.01 -29.92 23.05
C VAL A 102 -22.79 -30.36 21.59
N LEU A 103 -21.54 -30.60 21.21
CA LEU A 103 -21.15 -30.90 19.82
C LEU A 103 -21.29 -32.39 19.47
N VAL A 104 -22.52 -32.88 19.45
CA VAL A 104 -22.87 -34.23 18.96
C VAL A 104 -22.85 -34.32 17.43
N GLU A 105 -22.70 -35.51 16.86
CA GLU A 105 -22.55 -35.69 15.40
C GLU A 105 -23.70 -35.09 14.58
N THR A 106 -24.93 -35.15 15.09
CA THR A 106 -26.14 -34.63 14.44
C THR A 106 -26.21 -33.10 14.42
N ALA A 107 -25.44 -32.41 15.27
CA ALA A 107 -25.41 -30.95 15.34
C ALA A 107 -24.56 -30.31 14.24
N TYR A 108 -23.50 -30.99 13.78
CA TYR A 108 -22.57 -30.48 12.76
C TYR A 108 -23.25 -30.03 11.45
N PRO A 109 -24.18 -30.80 10.83
CA PRO A 109 -24.84 -30.35 9.61
C PRO A 109 -25.68 -29.08 9.82
N GLU A 110 -26.39 -28.98 10.94
CA GLU A 110 -27.26 -27.83 11.25
C GLU A 110 -26.43 -26.58 11.55
N ILE A 111 -25.35 -26.73 12.31
CA ILE A 111 -24.36 -25.67 12.55
C ILE A 111 -23.76 -25.19 11.22
N SER A 112 -23.31 -26.12 10.38
CA SER A 112 -22.71 -25.78 9.09
C SER A 112 -23.70 -25.06 8.18
N ASN A 113 -24.96 -25.52 8.13
CA ASN A 113 -26.00 -24.88 7.35
C ASN A 113 -26.29 -23.44 7.82
N MET A 114 -26.38 -23.23 9.14
CA MET A 114 -26.58 -21.90 9.73
C MET A 114 -25.42 -20.95 9.38
N ILE A 115 -24.18 -21.42 9.50
CA ILE A 115 -22.97 -20.65 9.13
C ILE A 115 -22.99 -20.31 7.63
N CYS A 116 -23.18 -21.32 6.77
CA CYS A 116 -23.13 -21.12 5.32
C CYS A 116 -24.22 -20.17 4.82
N THR A 117 -25.44 -20.27 5.37
CA THR A 117 -26.57 -19.45 4.96
C THR A 117 -26.38 -17.97 5.32
N ASN A 118 -25.72 -17.68 6.45
CA ASN A 118 -25.55 -16.31 6.93
C ASN A 118 -24.26 -15.63 6.42
N ILE A 119 -23.15 -16.37 6.30
CA ILE A 119 -21.83 -15.79 5.98
C ILE A 119 -21.52 -15.88 4.48
N LEU A 120 -21.73 -17.05 3.86
CA LEU A 120 -21.26 -17.31 2.49
C LEU A 120 -22.17 -16.66 1.47
N ARG A 121 -21.78 -15.46 1.03
CA ARG A 121 -22.53 -14.62 0.09
C ARG A 121 -21.62 -14.04 -0.98
N THR A 122 -22.21 -13.67 -2.12
CA THR A 122 -21.51 -12.82 -3.08
C THR A 122 -21.46 -11.40 -2.53
N LEU A 123 -20.25 -10.83 -2.48
CA LEU A 123 -20.04 -9.45 -2.05
C LEU A 123 -20.74 -8.48 -3.01
N PRO A 124 -21.29 -7.36 -2.50
CA PRO A 124 -21.85 -6.33 -3.37
C PRO A 124 -20.77 -5.76 -4.29
N PRO A 125 -21.14 -5.30 -5.50
CA PRO A 125 -20.19 -4.61 -6.37
C PRO A 125 -19.67 -3.35 -5.68
N SER A 126 -18.38 -3.04 -5.84
CA SER A 126 -17.84 -1.79 -5.33
C SER A 126 -18.46 -0.60 -6.08
N ASP A 127 -18.98 0.36 -5.33
CA ASP A 127 -19.70 1.53 -5.88
C ASP A 127 -18.73 2.61 -6.40
N ASN A 128 -17.43 2.53 -6.08
CA ASN A 128 -16.43 3.52 -6.45
C ASN A 128 -15.25 2.90 -7.24
N PRO A 129 -15.19 3.06 -8.58
CA PRO A 129 -14.09 2.53 -9.39
C PRO A 129 -12.74 3.26 -9.19
N ASP A 130 -12.76 4.47 -8.61
CA ASP A 130 -11.57 5.25 -8.27
C ASP A 130 -11.29 5.19 -6.75
N PHE A 131 -11.77 4.15 -6.05
CA PHE A 131 -11.60 4.01 -4.61
C PHE A 131 -10.11 3.97 -4.24
N ASP A 132 -9.70 4.92 -3.41
CA ASP A 132 -8.38 4.92 -2.79
C ASP A 132 -8.51 4.35 -1.38
N PRO A 133 -8.01 3.13 -1.11
CA PRO A 133 -8.14 2.53 0.21
C PRO A 133 -7.32 3.26 1.29
N GLU A 134 -6.42 4.19 0.93
CA GLU A 134 -5.73 5.06 1.88
C GLU A 134 -6.56 6.30 2.28
N GLU A 135 -7.44 6.80 1.41
CA GLU A 135 -8.16 8.07 1.61
C GLU A 135 -9.67 7.92 1.84
N ASP A 136 -10.30 6.88 1.26
CA ASP A 136 -11.74 6.71 1.27
C ASP A 136 -12.27 5.93 2.49
N GLU A 137 -13.45 6.31 2.99
CA GLU A 137 -14.12 5.58 4.07
C GLU A 137 -14.66 4.22 3.57
N PRO A 138 -14.40 3.11 4.29
CA PRO A 138 -14.86 1.79 3.88
C PRO A 138 -16.38 1.65 4.03
N THR A 139 -17.02 0.94 3.10
CA THR A 139 -18.44 0.62 3.23
C THR A 139 -18.63 -0.43 4.33
N LEU A 140 -19.43 -0.09 5.34
CA LEU A 140 -19.75 -1.00 6.43
C LEU A 140 -20.92 -1.92 6.07
N GLU A 141 -20.85 -3.18 6.51
CA GLU A 141 -21.93 -4.16 6.31
C GLU A 141 -23.15 -3.82 7.17
N ALA A 142 -24.31 -3.62 6.55
CA ALA A 142 -25.54 -3.23 7.25
C ALA A 142 -26.08 -4.35 8.16
N SER A 143 -25.88 -5.61 7.77
CA SER A 143 -26.32 -6.79 8.53
C SER A 143 -25.33 -7.22 9.64
N TRP A 144 -24.32 -6.39 9.91
CA TRP A 144 -23.27 -6.64 10.91
C TRP A 144 -23.78 -7.11 12.29
N PRO A 145 -24.87 -6.56 12.88
CA PRO A 145 -25.35 -7.01 14.18
C PRO A 145 -25.71 -8.50 14.26
N HIS A 146 -26.07 -9.13 13.12
CA HIS A 146 -26.27 -10.59 13.05
C HIS A 146 -25.00 -11.29 12.62
N ILE A 147 -24.33 -10.82 11.57
CA ILE A 147 -23.13 -11.45 11.00
C ILE A 147 -22.01 -11.55 12.04
N GLN A 148 -21.80 -10.52 12.86
CA GLN A 148 -20.83 -10.53 13.95
C GLN A 148 -21.03 -11.74 14.88
N LEU A 149 -22.28 -11.98 15.32
CA LEU A 149 -22.61 -13.08 16.22
C LEU A 149 -22.44 -14.45 15.54
N VAL A 150 -22.68 -14.54 14.23
CA VAL A 150 -22.44 -15.78 13.47
C VAL A 150 -20.94 -16.06 13.35
N TYR A 151 -20.11 -15.05 13.09
CA TYR A 151 -18.64 -15.21 13.09
C TYR A 151 -18.11 -15.58 14.48
N GLU A 152 -18.63 -14.94 15.53
CA GLU A 152 -18.28 -15.27 16.90
C GLU A 152 -18.67 -16.71 17.24
N PHE A 153 -19.89 -17.12 16.87
CA PHE A 153 -20.34 -18.50 17.02
C PHE A 153 -19.43 -19.48 16.28
N LEU A 154 -19.09 -19.21 15.01
CA LEU A 154 -18.18 -20.04 14.22
C LEU A 154 -16.80 -20.15 14.89
N LEU A 155 -16.27 -19.06 15.42
CA LEU A 155 -14.98 -19.06 16.10
C LEU A 155 -15.04 -19.90 17.39
N ARG A 156 -16.06 -19.71 18.23
CA ARG A 156 -16.28 -20.53 19.44
C ARG A 156 -16.47 -21.99 19.11
N PHE A 157 -17.23 -22.32 18.06
CA PHE A 157 -17.41 -23.68 17.56
C PHE A 157 -16.07 -24.32 17.16
N LEU A 158 -15.22 -23.60 16.42
CA LEU A 158 -13.90 -24.09 16.03
C LEU A 158 -12.92 -24.20 17.20
N GLU A 159 -13.01 -23.33 18.20
CA GLU A 159 -12.13 -23.31 19.37
C GLU A 159 -12.58 -24.24 20.50
N ASN A 160 -13.83 -24.72 20.48
CA ASN A 160 -14.37 -25.60 21.50
C ASN A 160 -13.49 -26.87 21.66
N PRO A 161 -13.13 -27.27 22.89
CA PRO A 161 -12.32 -28.46 23.14
C PRO A 161 -12.94 -29.78 22.65
N ASP A 162 -14.26 -29.86 22.60
CA ASP A 162 -15.01 -31.04 22.18
C ASP A 162 -15.18 -31.10 20.64
N PHE A 163 -14.63 -30.12 19.90
CA PHE A 163 -14.66 -30.08 18.44
C PHE A 163 -13.90 -31.25 17.81
N GLN A 164 -14.54 -31.94 16.87
CA GLN A 164 -13.99 -33.11 16.19
C GLN A 164 -13.72 -32.84 14.70
N PRO A 165 -12.46 -32.61 14.29
CA PRO A 165 -12.11 -32.34 12.89
C PRO A 165 -12.47 -33.50 11.93
N SER A 166 -12.50 -34.73 12.43
CA SER A 166 -12.84 -35.95 11.66
C SER A 166 -14.28 -35.96 11.13
N ILE A 167 -15.21 -35.35 11.88
CA ILE A 167 -16.62 -35.20 11.49
C ILE A 167 -16.80 -33.92 10.68
N ALA A 168 -16.23 -32.81 11.18
CA ALA A 168 -16.35 -31.49 10.57
C ALA A 168 -15.83 -31.44 9.12
N LYS A 169 -14.82 -32.24 8.76
CA LYS A 169 -14.25 -32.29 7.39
C LYS A 169 -15.26 -32.67 6.30
N ARG A 170 -16.42 -33.24 6.66
CA ARG A 170 -17.50 -33.55 5.71
C ARG A 170 -18.26 -32.29 5.25
N TYR A 171 -18.18 -31.22 6.04
CA TYR A 171 -18.91 -29.98 5.83
C TYR A 171 -17.96 -28.80 5.57
N ILE A 172 -16.79 -28.80 6.21
CA ILE A 172 -15.69 -27.86 5.94
C ILE A 172 -14.77 -28.51 4.92
N ASP A 173 -15.15 -28.39 3.64
CA ASP A 173 -14.42 -28.93 2.51
C ASP A 173 -13.70 -27.83 1.69
N GLN A 174 -13.17 -28.19 0.53
CA GLN A 174 -12.50 -27.23 -0.36
C GLN A 174 -13.45 -26.16 -0.89
N LYS A 175 -14.74 -26.47 -1.09
CA LYS A 175 -15.74 -25.53 -1.57
C LYS A 175 -16.03 -24.49 -0.48
N PHE A 176 -16.22 -24.94 0.77
CA PHE A 176 -16.38 -24.03 1.91
C PHE A 176 -15.20 -23.06 2.02
N VAL A 177 -13.97 -23.58 1.94
CA VAL A 177 -12.76 -22.74 2.01
C VAL A 177 -12.68 -21.75 0.86
N LEU A 178 -13.05 -22.15 -0.35
CA LEU A 178 -13.03 -21.25 -1.51
C LEU A 178 -14.01 -20.08 -1.31
N GLN A 179 -15.23 -20.37 -0.89
CA GLN A 179 -16.24 -19.33 -0.61
C GLN A 179 -15.84 -18.44 0.57
N LEU A 180 -15.18 -19.01 1.58
CA LEU A 180 -14.64 -18.23 2.71
C LEU A 180 -13.52 -17.27 2.25
N LEU A 181 -12.66 -17.71 1.33
CA LEU A 181 -11.58 -16.91 0.78
C LEU A 181 -12.09 -15.76 -0.10
N GLU A 182 -13.20 -15.95 -0.81
CA GLU A 182 -13.85 -14.87 -1.59
C GLU A 182 -14.31 -13.71 -0.70
N LEU A 183 -14.69 -13.98 0.55
CA LEU A 183 -15.15 -12.96 1.50
C LEU A 183 -14.02 -12.05 2.02
N PHE A 184 -12.74 -12.42 1.84
CA PHE A 184 -11.62 -11.55 2.22
C PHE A 184 -11.59 -10.25 1.40
N ASP A 185 -12.32 -10.19 0.29
CA ASP A 185 -12.47 -8.97 -0.50
C ASP A 185 -13.54 -8.01 0.07
N SER A 186 -14.14 -8.32 1.22
CA SER A 186 -15.09 -7.44 1.91
C SER A 186 -14.45 -6.09 2.23
N GLU A 187 -15.15 -4.99 1.95
CA GLU A 187 -14.70 -3.63 2.29
C GLU A 187 -14.68 -3.40 3.81
N ASP A 188 -15.48 -4.15 4.59
CA ASP A 188 -15.57 -4.02 6.05
C ASP A 188 -14.37 -4.68 6.75
N PRO A 189 -13.47 -3.90 7.38
CA PRO A 189 -12.29 -4.45 8.06
C PRO A 189 -12.64 -5.38 9.23
N ARG A 190 -13.82 -5.21 9.84
CA ARG A 190 -14.25 -6.07 10.96
C ARG A 190 -14.53 -7.48 10.46
N GLU A 191 -15.16 -7.61 9.29
CA GLU A 191 -15.40 -8.91 8.66
C GLU A 191 -14.07 -9.59 8.30
N ARG A 192 -13.12 -8.84 7.73
CA ARG A 192 -11.80 -9.37 7.38
C ARG A 192 -11.01 -9.87 8.59
N ASP A 193 -11.08 -9.21 9.74
CA ASP A 193 -10.39 -9.66 10.96
C ASP A 193 -10.97 -10.98 11.53
N PHE A 194 -12.30 -11.17 11.47
CA PHE A 194 -12.90 -12.47 11.80
C PHE A 194 -12.50 -13.55 10.80
N LEU A 195 -12.58 -13.26 9.51
CA LEU A 195 -12.17 -14.19 8.45
C LEU A 195 -10.71 -14.61 8.62
N LYS A 196 -9.82 -13.67 8.96
CA LYS A 196 -8.41 -13.91 9.26
C LYS A 196 -8.25 -14.99 10.33
N THR A 197 -8.91 -14.76 11.46
CA THR A 197 -8.84 -15.66 12.62
C THR A 197 -9.44 -17.02 12.31
N VAL A 198 -10.63 -17.06 11.68
CA VAL A 198 -11.33 -18.29 11.29
C VAL A 198 -10.47 -19.12 10.32
N LEU A 199 -9.93 -18.51 9.26
CA LEU A 199 -9.11 -19.21 8.28
C LEU A 199 -7.84 -19.77 8.91
N HIS A 200 -7.20 -19.01 9.83
CA HIS A 200 -6.05 -19.49 10.58
C HIS A 200 -6.39 -20.73 11.44
N ARG A 201 -7.52 -20.72 12.16
CA ARG A 201 -7.99 -21.88 12.94
C ARG A 201 -8.26 -23.10 12.04
N ILE A 202 -8.91 -22.90 10.89
CA ILE A 202 -9.17 -23.96 9.91
C ILE A 202 -7.84 -24.54 9.39
N TYR A 203 -6.88 -23.69 9.01
CA TYR A 203 -5.56 -24.12 8.55
C TYR A 203 -4.82 -24.96 9.62
N GLY A 204 -4.91 -24.54 10.88
CA GLY A 204 -4.33 -25.24 12.02
C GLY A 204 -4.92 -26.64 12.21
N LYS A 205 -6.26 -26.75 12.27
CA LYS A 205 -6.99 -27.99 12.60
C LYS A 205 -7.12 -28.98 11.44
N PHE A 206 -7.19 -28.51 10.19
CA PHE A 206 -7.43 -29.36 9.02
C PHE A 206 -6.18 -29.54 8.16
N LEU A 207 -5.34 -30.53 8.52
CA LEU A 207 -4.10 -30.83 7.79
C LEU A 207 -4.32 -31.08 6.28
N GLY A 208 -5.43 -31.74 5.91
CA GLY A 208 -5.77 -32.04 4.51
C GLY A 208 -6.12 -30.82 3.66
N LEU A 209 -6.50 -29.70 4.28
CA LEU A 209 -6.85 -28.46 3.56
C LEU A 209 -5.65 -27.52 3.39
N ARG A 210 -4.54 -27.74 4.10
CA ARG A 210 -3.38 -26.82 4.11
C ARG A 210 -2.81 -26.55 2.72
N ALA A 211 -2.60 -27.59 1.92
CA ALA A 211 -2.06 -27.43 0.57
C ALA A 211 -3.04 -26.67 -0.34
N PHE A 212 -4.34 -26.93 -0.21
CA PHE A 212 -5.38 -26.24 -0.96
C PHE A 212 -5.45 -24.76 -0.58
N ILE A 213 -5.47 -24.42 0.72
CA ILE A 213 -5.49 -23.03 1.21
C ILE A 213 -4.29 -22.26 0.67
N ARG A 214 -3.06 -22.79 0.80
CA ARG A 214 -1.86 -22.12 0.26
C ARG A 214 -1.95 -21.90 -1.24
N LYS A 215 -2.47 -22.88 -1.99
CA LYS A 215 -2.66 -22.76 -3.44
C LYS A 215 -3.68 -21.68 -3.80
N GLN A 216 -4.80 -21.59 -3.08
CA GLN A 216 -5.81 -20.57 -3.37
C GLN A 216 -5.35 -19.16 -2.98
N ILE A 217 -4.68 -18.99 -1.85
CA ILE A 217 -4.08 -17.69 -1.48
C ILE A 217 -3.05 -17.27 -2.55
N ASN A 218 -2.23 -18.21 -3.03
CA ASN A 218 -1.32 -17.93 -4.14
C ASN A 218 -2.05 -17.47 -5.40
N ASN A 219 -3.14 -18.14 -5.80
CA ASN A 219 -3.94 -17.72 -6.95
C ASN A 219 -4.52 -16.31 -6.78
N ILE A 220 -5.01 -15.97 -5.58
CA ILE A 220 -5.52 -14.63 -5.24
C ILE A 220 -4.42 -13.59 -5.42
N PHE A 221 -3.22 -13.84 -4.87
CA PHE A 221 -2.10 -12.92 -5.01
C PHE A 221 -1.62 -12.78 -6.47
N LEU A 222 -1.58 -13.87 -7.24
CA LEU A 222 -1.24 -13.78 -8.67
C LEU A 222 -2.27 -12.94 -9.43
N ARG A 223 -3.56 -13.13 -9.17
CA ARG A 223 -4.63 -12.31 -9.76
C ARG A 223 -4.52 -10.84 -9.36
N PHE A 224 -4.24 -10.59 -8.09
CA PHE A 224 -4.00 -9.24 -7.58
C PHE A 224 -2.83 -8.56 -8.30
N ILE A 225 -1.67 -9.21 -8.40
CA ILE A 225 -0.45 -8.63 -8.98
C ILE A 225 -0.58 -8.40 -10.51
N TYR A 226 -1.19 -9.35 -11.23
CA TYR A 226 -1.11 -9.39 -12.70
C TYR A 226 -2.42 -9.04 -13.43
N GLU A 227 -3.57 -9.08 -12.77
CA GLU A 227 -4.87 -8.89 -13.43
C GLU A 227 -5.64 -7.67 -12.90
N THR A 228 -5.92 -7.61 -11.59
CA THR A 228 -6.90 -6.65 -11.06
C THR A 228 -6.26 -5.46 -10.36
N ASP A 229 -5.08 -5.62 -9.75
CA ASP A 229 -4.44 -4.60 -8.89
C ASP A 229 -5.37 -4.10 -7.76
N HIS A 230 -6.37 -4.91 -7.41
CA HIS A 230 -7.38 -4.64 -6.40
C HIS A 230 -7.77 -5.95 -5.70
N PHE A 231 -7.63 -5.94 -4.37
CA PHE A 231 -8.12 -6.94 -3.44
C PHE A 231 -7.99 -6.37 -2.01
N ASN A 232 -9.07 -6.31 -1.24
CA ASN A 232 -9.06 -5.61 0.06
C ASN A 232 -8.30 -6.38 1.16
N GLY A 233 -8.33 -7.71 1.13
CA GLY A 233 -7.82 -8.57 2.21
C GLY A 233 -6.35 -8.99 2.10
N VAL A 234 -5.50 -8.26 1.36
CA VAL A 234 -4.10 -8.66 1.16
C VAL A 234 -3.33 -8.71 2.49
N ALA A 235 -3.50 -7.70 3.34
CA ALA A 235 -2.80 -7.60 4.62
C ALA A 235 -3.13 -8.78 5.54
N GLU A 236 -4.41 -9.10 5.70
CA GLU A 236 -4.90 -10.17 6.57
C GLU A 236 -4.44 -11.55 6.08
N LEU A 237 -4.43 -11.79 4.77
CA LEU A 237 -3.89 -13.03 4.20
C LEU A 237 -2.38 -13.14 4.42
N LEU A 238 -1.64 -12.03 4.34
CA LEU A 238 -0.20 -12.01 4.64
C LEU A 238 0.08 -12.26 6.13
N GLU A 239 -0.75 -11.77 7.06
CA GLU A 239 -0.60 -12.09 8.49
C GLU A 239 -0.73 -13.60 8.74
N ILE A 240 -1.73 -14.25 8.14
CA ILE A 240 -1.89 -15.70 8.22
C ILE A 240 -0.66 -16.38 7.64
N LEU A 241 -0.21 -15.96 6.46
CA LEU A 241 0.96 -16.53 5.81
C LEU A 241 2.23 -16.37 6.65
N GLY A 242 2.43 -15.23 7.32
CA GLY A 242 3.55 -15.03 8.23
C GLY A 242 3.60 -16.10 9.33
N SER A 243 2.46 -16.39 9.95
CA SER A 243 2.35 -17.48 10.94
C SER A 243 2.62 -18.86 10.32
N ILE A 244 2.10 -19.11 9.11
CA ILE A 244 2.32 -20.36 8.36
C ILE A 244 3.80 -20.56 8.02
N ILE A 245 4.47 -19.52 7.55
CA ILE A 245 5.90 -19.53 7.15
C ILE A 245 6.76 -19.81 8.38
N ASN A 246 6.46 -19.18 9.52
CA ASN A 246 7.17 -19.46 10.76
C ASN A 246 7.06 -20.94 11.17
N GLY A 247 5.94 -21.59 10.85
CA GLY A 247 5.71 -23.03 11.08
C GLY A 247 6.33 -23.98 10.05
N PHE A 248 7.06 -23.50 9.03
CA PHE A 248 7.66 -24.38 8.02
C PHE A 248 8.75 -25.27 8.60
N ALA A 249 8.70 -26.55 8.20
CA ALA A 249 9.76 -27.51 8.49
C ALA A 249 10.99 -27.23 7.62
N LEU A 250 12.17 -27.50 8.19
CA LEU A 250 13.45 -27.44 7.49
C LEU A 250 13.85 -28.86 7.02
N PRO A 251 14.46 -29.00 5.84
CA PRO A 251 14.77 -27.95 4.86
C PRO A 251 13.52 -27.40 4.16
N LEU A 252 13.55 -26.12 3.77
CA LEU A 252 12.45 -25.51 3.04
C LEU A 252 12.19 -26.22 1.70
N LYS A 253 10.93 -26.54 1.45
CA LYS A 253 10.49 -27.14 0.18
C LYS A 253 10.67 -26.18 -0.99
N ALA A 254 10.94 -26.73 -2.17
CA ALA A 254 11.08 -25.96 -3.41
C ALA A 254 9.83 -25.11 -3.73
N GLU A 255 8.63 -25.62 -3.47
CA GLU A 255 7.37 -24.87 -3.64
C GLU A 255 7.32 -23.59 -2.80
N HIS A 256 7.86 -23.60 -1.58
CA HIS A 256 7.87 -22.42 -0.70
C HIS A 256 8.91 -21.39 -1.18
N LYS A 257 10.07 -21.84 -1.65
CA LYS A 257 11.09 -20.95 -2.26
C LYS A 257 10.55 -20.29 -3.53
N GLN A 258 9.81 -21.04 -4.36
CA GLN A 258 9.15 -20.50 -5.53
C GLN A 258 8.06 -19.49 -5.15
N PHE A 259 7.25 -19.77 -4.13
CA PHE A 259 6.25 -18.85 -3.62
C PHE A 259 6.87 -17.50 -3.20
N LEU A 260 7.97 -17.52 -2.44
CA LEU A 260 8.72 -16.30 -2.09
C LEU A 260 9.12 -15.51 -3.34
N MET A 261 9.82 -16.16 -4.28
CA MET A 261 10.42 -15.46 -5.42
C MET A 261 9.42 -15.06 -6.52
N LYS A 262 8.32 -15.79 -6.68
CA LYS A 262 7.35 -15.58 -7.78
C LYS A 262 6.10 -14.83 -7.35
N VAL A 263 5.85 -14.70 -6.04
CA VAL A 263 4.65 -14.09 -5.50
C VAL A 263 5.01 -12.97 -4.54
N LEU A 264 5.64 -13.27 -3.40
CA LEU A 264 5.91 -12.25 -2.37
C LEU A 264 6.83 -11.13 -2.86
N ILE A 265 7.89 -11.46 -3.61
CA ILE A 265 8.79 -10.42 -4.14
C ILE A 265 8.06 -9.51 -5.16
N PRO A 266 7.38 -10.03 -6.20
CA PRO A 266 6.58 -9.19 -7.09
C PRO A 266 5.46 -8.39 -6.41
N MET A 267 4.92 -8.81 -5.26
CA MET A 267 3.90 -8.00 -4.55
C MET A 267 4.38 -6.60 -4.13
N HIS A 268 5.69 -6.36 -4.07
CA HIS A 268 6.25 -5.03 -3.81
C HIS A 268 6.00 -4.04 -4.96
N THR A 269 5.51 -4.48 -6.12
CA THR A 269 5.10 -3.60 -7.23
C THR A 269 3.61 -3.25 -7.23
N GLY A 270 2.80 -3.87 -6.36
CA GLY A 270 1.36 -3.64 -6.33
C GLY A 270 1.01 -2.23 -5.86
N LYS A 271 -0.11 -1.68 -6.34
CA LYS A 271 -0.66 -0.43 -5.77
C LYS A 271 -1.13 -0.66 -4.34
N GLY A 272 -1.15 0.41 -3.54
CA GLY A 272 -1.54 0.33 -2.13
C GLY A 272 -0.57 -0.47 -1.25
N LEU A 273 0.70 -0.60 -1.65
CA LEU A 273 1.73 -1.31 -0.88
C LEU A 273 1.79 -0.84 0.58
N ALA A 274 1.55 0.44 0.87
CA ALA A 274 1.60 0.98 2.23
C ALA A 274 0.63 0.27 3.18
N LEU A 275 -0.50 -0.23 2.69
CA LEU A 275 -1.54 -0.90 3.47
C LEU A 275 -1.10 -2.28 4.00
N PHE A 276 -0.20 -2.96 3.29
CA PHE A 276 0.21 -4.33 3.60
C PHE A 276 1.73 -4.52 3.66
N HIS A 277 2.52 -3.44 3.55
CA HIS A 277 3.98 -3.48 3.52
C HIS A 277 4.57 -4.15 4.76
N ALA A 278 4.07 -3.81 5.95
CA ALA A 278 4.59 -4.35 7.21
C ALA A 278 4.44 -5.89 7.27
N GLN A 279 3.27 -6.40 6.87
CA GLN A 279 2.93 -7.81 6.84
C GLN A 279 3.74 -8.55 5.75
N LEU A 280 3.93 -7.92 4.59
CA LEU A 280 4.74 -8.47 3.50
C LEU A 280 6.22 -8.56 3.90
N ALA A 281 6.76 -7.49 4.48
CA ALA A 281 8.13 -7.44 4.98
C ALA A 281 8.36 -8.51 6.06
N TYR A 282 7.42 -8.66 7.01
CA TYR A 282 7.46 -9.72 8.00
C TYR A 282 7.55 -11.10 7.34
N CYS A 283 6.72 -11.40 6.34
CA CYS A 283 6.78 -12.68 5.63
C CYS A 283 8.14 -12.92 4.96
N VAL A 284 8.72 -11.90 4.32
CA VAL A 284 10.03 -11.99 3.66
C VAL A 284 11.12 -12.26 4.70
N VAL A 285 11.14 -11.52 5.81
CA VAL A 285 12.11 -11.71 6.89
C VAL A 285 12.01 -13.12 7.49
N GLN A 286 10.80 -13.63 7.76
CA GLN A 286 10.62 -15.00 8.25
C GLN A 286 11.20 -16.05 7.29
N PHE A 287 11.15 -15.83 5.98
CA PHE A 287 11.81 -16.73 5.03
C PHE A 287 13.34 -16.69 5.13
N LEU A 288 13.91 -15.50 5.30
CA LEU A 288 15.37 -15.31 5.43
C LEU A 288 15.90 -15.89 6.74
N GLU A 289 15.15 -15.76 7.85
CA GLU A 289 15.48 -16.39 9.13
C GLU A 289 15.52 -17.93 9.02
N LYS A 290 14.64 -18.52 8.21
CA LYS A 290 14.58 -19.98 8.00
C LYS A 290 15.67 -20.49 7.06
N ASP A 291 16.06 -19.71 6.05
CA ASP A 291 17.09 -20.08 5.08
C ASP A 291 17.83 -18.81 4.58
N PRO A 292 18.97 -18.47 5.20
CA PRO A 292 19.75 -17.28 4.84
C PRO A 292 20.28 -17.30 3.39
N THR A 293 20.35 -18.46 2.73
CA THR A 293 20.80 -18.56 1.33
C THR A 293 19.87 -17.84 0.35
N LEU A 294 18.63 -17.55 0.77
CA LEU A 294 17.64 -16.81 -0.01
C LEU A 294 17.87 -15.29 0.00
N THR A 295 18.79 -14.78 0.83
CA THR A 295 19.01 -13.35 1.02
C THR A 295 19.45 -12.65 -0.26
N GLU A 296 20.45 -13.18 -0.97
CA GLU A 296 20.92 -12.60 -2.22
C GLU A 296 19.81 -12.47 -3.29
N PRO A 297 19.10 -13.55 -3.67
CA PRO A 297 18.05 -13.43 -4.68
C PRO A 297 16.90 -12.52 -4.25
N VAL A 298 16.56 -12.48 -2.95
CA VAL A 298 15.54 -11.56 -2.42
C VAL A 298 15.97 -10.10 -2.57
N ILE A 299 17.17 -9.72 -2.11
CA ILE A 299 17.69 -8.35 -2.23
C ILE A 299 17.77 -7.93 -3.70
N ARG A 300 18.28 -8.80 -4.58
CA ARG A 300 18.32 -8.54 -6.03
C ARG A 300 16.91 -8.33 -6.61
N GLY A 301 15.93 -9.09 -6.13
CA GLY A 301 14.53 -8.94 -6.50
C GLY A 301 13.94 -7.59 -6.08
N LEU A 302 14.16 -7.17 -4.83
CA LEU A 302 13.72 -5.88 -4.32
C LEU A 302 14.38 -4.71 -5.09
N LEU A 303 15.68 -4.79 -5.37
CA LEU A 303 16.38 -3.79 -6.17
C LEU A 303 15.85 -3.72 -7.61
N LYS A 304 15.47 -4.86 -8.21
CA LYS A 304 14.85 -4.90 -9.54
C LYS A 304 13.49 -4.20 -9.55
N PHE A 305 12.71 -4.34 -8.49
CA PHE A 305 11.36 -3.79 -8.36
C PHE A 305 11.33 -2.43 -7.63
N TRP A 306 12.49 -1.79 -7.46
CA TRP A 306 12.59 -0.54 -6.72
C TRP A 306 11.68 0.56 -7.33
N PRO A 307 10.77 1.16 -6.55
CA PRO A 307 9.85 2.17 -7.05
C PRO A 307 10.61 3.43 -7.49
N LYS A 308 10.40 3.86 -8.74
CA LYS A 308 11.07 5.05 -9.32
C LYS A 308 10.15 6.27 -9.40
N THR A 309 8.84 6.05 -9.43
CA THR A 309 7.83 7.10 -9.69
C THR A 309 6.97 7.42 -8.48
N CYS A 310 7.00 6.57 -7.44
CA CYS A 310 6.26 6.77 -6.19
C CYS A 310 7.26 7.04 -5.07
N SER A 311 7.35 8.30 -4.65
CA SER A 311 8.06 8.68 -3.43
C SER A 311 7.05 9.29 -2.47
N GLN A 312 6.46 8.47 -1.61
CA GLN A 312 5.89 9.01 -0.37
C GLN A 312 7.05 9.70 0.37
N LYS A 313 6.84 10.96 0.76
CA LYS A 313 7.88 11.93 1.14
C LYS A 313 8.73 11.37 2.30
N GLU A 314 10.04 11.69 2.33
CA GLU A 314 11.11 11.27 3.30
C GLU A 314 12.15 10.22 2.83
N VAL A 315 12.26 9.91 1.53
CA VAL A 315 13.23 8.89 1.03
C VAL A 315 14.67 9.13 1.49
N ALA A 316 15.15 10.39 1.44
CA ALA A 316 16.53 10.72 1.82
C ALA A 316 16.78 10.57 3.34
N GLU A 317 15.84 11.04 4.17
CA GLU A 317 15.95 10.93 5.63
C GLU A 317 15.93 9.46 6.07
N ARG A 318 14.98 8.67 5.55
CA ARG A 318 14.89 7.23 5.85
C ARG A 318 16.13 6.47 5.39
N ALA A 319 16.71 6.83 4.24
CA ALA A 319 17.97 6.23 3.79
C ALA A 319 19.15 6.58 4.70
N LEU A 320 19.19 7.82 5.23
CA LEU A 320 20.25 8.23 6.16
C LEU A 320 20.12 7.57 7.55
N TYR A 321 18.93 7.15 7.96
CA TYR A 321 18.76 6.38 9.20
C TYR A 321 19.43 4.99 9.20
N PHE A 322 19.87 4.46 8.05
CA PHE A 322 20.72 3.26 8.03
C PHE A 322 22.01 3.46 8.82
N TRP A 323 22.51 4.68 8.91
CA TRP A 323 23.72 5.05 9.67
C TRP A 323 23.50 5.10 11.19
N ASN A 324 22.25 4.99 11.67
CA ASN A 324 21.97 4.88 13.09
C ASN A 324 21.94 3.43 13.57
N ASN A 325 22.08 2.45 12.67
CA ASN A 325 22.07 1.04 13.02
C ASN A 325 23.51 0.52 13.17
N GLU A 326 23.89 0.20 14.41
CA GLU A 326 25.24 -0.28 14.75
C GLU A 326 25.68 -1.52 13.96
N TYR A 327 24.76 -2.46 13.69
CA TYR A 327 25.06 -3.66 12.91
C TYR A 327 25.31 -3.33 11.44
N ILE A 328 24.58 -2.38 10.87
CA ILE A 328 24.84 -1.91 9.49
C ILE A 328 26.17 -1.18 9.43
N LEU A 329 26.47 -0.34 10.43
CA LEU A 329 27.74 0.37 10.52
C LEU A 329 28.94 -0.59 10.60
N SER A 330 28.86 -1.64 11.42
CA SER A 330 29.95 -2.63 11.52
C SER A 330 30.19 -3.34 10.19
N LEU A 331 29.12 -3.69 9.45
CA LEU A 331 29.25 -4.29 8.12
C LEU A 331 29.82 -3.32 7.07
N ILE A 332 29.49 -2.02 7.18
CA ILE A 332 30.07 -0.98 6.33
C ILE A 332 31.57 -0.84 6.61
N GLU A 333 31.96 -0.80 7.88
CA GLU A 333 33.35 -0.68 8.32
C GLU A 333 34.21 -1.85 7.79
N GLU A 334 33.72 -3.09 7.92
CA GLU A 334 34.38 -4.28 7.37
C GLU A 334 34.57 -4.26 5.84
N ASN A 335 33.75 -3.48 5.11
CA ASN A 335 33.72 -3.43 3.65
C ASN A 335 33.97 -2.02 3.10
N ILE A 336 34.62 -1.15 3.88
CA ILE A 336 34.73 0.28 3.62
C ILE A 336 35.38 0.59 2.27
N ASP A 337 36.39 -0.20 1.88
CA ASP A 337 37.16 -0.02 0.64
C ASP A 337 36.29 -0.11 -0.62
N LYS A 338 35.15 -0.82 -0.56
CA LYS A 338 34.19 -0.96 -1.66
C LYS A 338 33.02 0.00 -1.52
N ILE A 339 32.53 0.21 -0.29
CA ILE A 339 31.32 0.99 -0.04
C ILE A 339 31.59 2.50 -0.14
N LEU A 340 32.70 2.96 0.44
CA LEU A 340 33.03 4.39 0.49
C LEU A 340 33.13 5.01 -0.92
N PRO A 341 33.86 4.43 -1.91
CA PRO A 341 33.90 4.98 -3.27
C PRO A 341 32.53 5.10 -3.96
N ILE A 342 31.59 4.20 -3.66
CA ILE A 342 30.25 4.21 -4.25
C ILE A 342 29.39 5.31 -3.63
N MET A 343 29.46 5.47 -2.31
CA MET A 343 28.61 6.40 -1.56
C MET A 343 29.12 7.84 -1.60
N PHE A 344 30.45 8.02 -1.62
CA PHE A 344 31.11 9.31 -1.42
C PHE A 344 30.59 10.40 -2.37
N GLY A 345 30.63 10.16 -3.69
CA GLY A 345 30.27 11.19 -4.67
C GLY A 345 28.84 11.70 -4.52
N SER A 346 27.90 10.81 -4.18
CA SER A 346 26.50 11.18 -3.95
C SER A 346 26.34 12.01 -2.67
N LEU A 347 26.91 11.56 -1.55
CA LEU A 347 26.84 12.26 -0.26
C LEU A 347 27.56 13.62 -0.31
N TYR A 348 28.75 13.67 -0.91
CA TYR A 348 29.54 14.90 -1.03
C TYR A 348 28.87 15.96 -1.90
N ARG A 349 28.12 15.57 -2.94
CA ARG A 349 27.29 16.49 -3.72
C ARG A 349 26.13 17.04 -2.88
N ILE A 350 25.42 16.16 -2.18
CA ILE A 350 24.25 16.54 -1.37
C ILE A 350 24.66 17.50 -0.25
N SER A 351 25.82 17.32 0.39
CA SER A 351 26.29 18.21 1.45
C SER A 351 26.58 19.65 0.99
N LYS A 352 26.71 19.88 -0.31
CA LYS A 352 27.01 21.20 -0.91
C LYS A 352 25.80 21.86 -1.57
N GLU A 353 24.91 21.08 -2.18
CA GLU A 353 23.90 21.58 -3.12
C GLU A 353 22.45 21.29 -2.72
N HIS A 354 22.21 20.63 -1.59
CA HIS A 354 20.87 20.24 -1.22
C HIS A 354 20.08 21.39 -0.57
N TRP A 355 18.83 21.59 -1.03
CA TRP A 355 17.97 22.70 -0.60
C TRP A 355 17.48 22.58 0.86
N ASN A 356 17.38 21.36 1.38
CA ASN A 356 16.94 21.10 2.75
C ASN A 356 18.16 21.04 3.71
N PRO A 357 18.31 22.01 4.64
CA PRO A 357 19.44 22.06 5.56
C PRO A 357 19.51 20.90 6.54
N THR A 358 18.38 20.29 6.92
CA THR A 358 18.36 19.12 7.81
C THR A 358 19.01 17.91 7.14
N ILE A 359 18.69 17.67 5.86
CA ILE A 359 19.32 16.60 5.08
C ILE A 359 20.82 16.87 4.92
N VAL A 360 21.21 18.12 4.68
CA VAL A 360 22.62 18.53 4.62
C VAL A 360 23.34 18.18 5.93
N ALA A 361 22.77 18.52 7.09
CA ALA A 361 23.35 18.21 8.39
C ALA A 361 23.49 16.70 8.64
N LEU A 362 22.46 15.90 8.33
CA LEU A 362 22.51 14.44 8.42
C LEU A 362 23.61 13.85 7.54
N VAL A 363 23.75 14.34 6.31
CA VAL A 363 24.81 13.90 5.39
C VAL A 363 26.20 14.30 5.89
N TYR A 364 26.37 15.48 6.50
CA TYR A 364 27.64 15.84 7.13
C TYR A 364 28.03 14.88 8.25
N ASN A 365 27.07 14.47 9.10
CA ASN A 365 27.32 13.45 10.12
C ASN A 365 27.80 12.14 9.49
N VAL A 366 27.12 11.68 8.44
CA VAL A 366 27.51 10.46 7.71
C VAL A 366 28.91 10.58 7.10
N LEU A 367 29.23 11.71 6.44
CA LEU A 367 30.56 11.95 5.86
C LEU A 367 31.65 11.96 6.94
N LYS A 368 31.35 12.52 8.13
CA LYS A 368 32.26 12.48 9.26
C LYS A 368 32.52 11.05 9.74
N THR A 369 31.47 10.25 9.91
CA THR A 369 31.60 8.82 10.27
C THR A 369 32.43 8.05 9.24
N LEU A 370 32.22 8.29 7.94
CA LEU A 370 33.01 7.68 6.87
C LEU A 370 34.49 8.07 6.92
N MET A 371 34.79 9.32 7.25
CA MET A 371 36.14 9.82 7.42
C MET A 371 36.83 9.21 8.65
N GLU A 372 36.09 9.01 9.74
CA GLU A 372 36.58 8.33 10.95
C GLU A 372 36.93 6.86 10.68
N MET A 373 36.17 6.18 9.80
CA MET A 373 36.42 4.78 9.42
C MET A 373 37.68 4.62 8.54
N ASN A 374 37.87 5.47 7.53
CA ASN A 374 39.05 5.41 6.66
C ASN A 374 39.40 6.79 6.08
N SER A 375 40.21 7.54 6.81
CA SER A 375 40.59 8.92 6.44
C SER A 375 41.43 9.00 5.17
N THR A 376 42.34 8.04 4.95
CA THR A 376 43.21 8.03 3.77
C THR A 376 42.42 7.86 2.48
N LEU A 377 41.49 6.90 2.46
CA LEU A 377 40.64 6.66 1.29
C LEU A 377 39.66 7.83 1.07
N PHE A 378 39.18 8.44 2.15
CA PHE A 378 38.32 9.61 2.09
C PHE A 378 39.02 10.81 1.43
N ASP A 379 40.27 11.09 1.79
CA ASP A 379 41.06 12.18 1.22
C ASP A 379 41.36 11.94 -0.28
N GLU A 380 41.72 10.70 -0.64
CA GLU A 380 41.94 10.31 -2.04
C GLU A 380 40.69 10.51 -2.89
N LEU A 381 39.52 10.07 -2.40
CA LEU A 381 38.24 10.25 -3.08
C LEU A 381 37.83 11.72 -3.17
N THR A 382 38.13 12.52 -2.15
CA THR A 382 37.89 13.97 -2.17
C THR A 382 38.72 14.65 -3.26
N ALA A 383 40.00 14.31 -3.39
CA ALA A 383 40.87 14.84 -4.43
C ALA A 383 40.41 14.39 -5.83
N SER A 384 40.08 13.10 -5.99
CA SER A 384 39.57 12.53 -7.24
C SER A 384 38.27 13.21 -7.68
N TYR A 385 37.31 13.37 -6.77
CA TYR A 385 36.02 14.02 -7.04
C TYR A 385 36.18 15.48 -7.50
N LYS A 386 37.08 16.25 -6.87
CA LYS A 386 37.38 17.63 -7.28
C LYS A 386 37.97 17.69 -8.69
N SER A 387 38.91 16.79 -9.01
CA SER A 387 39.52 16.68 -10.33
C SER A 387 38.49 16.30 -11.41
N ASP A 388 37.65 15.30 -11.13
CA ASP A 388 36.59 14.86 -12.03
C ASP A 388 35.58 15.96 -12.31
N ARG A 389 35.17 16.71 -11.28
CA ARG A 389 34.23 17.83 -11.43
C ARG A 389 34.80 18.99 -12.25
N GLN A 390 36.10 19.30 -12.10
CA GLN A 390 36.77 20.29 -12.96
C GLN A 390 36.81 19.83 -14.42
N ARG A 391 37.10 18.53 -14.64
CA ARG A 391 37.10 17.93 -15.97
C ARG A 391 35.71 17.93 -16.60
N GLU A 392 34.65 17.68 -15.85
CA GLU A 392 33.27 17.77 -16.33
C GLU A 392 32.87 19.20 -16.70
N LYS A 393 33.20 20.19 -15.85
CA LYS A 393 32.98 21.61 -16.15
C LYS A 393 33.69 22.04 -17.44
N LYS A 394 34.95 21.62 -17.63
CA LYS A 394 35.69 21.92 -18.86
C LYS A 394 35.02 21.30 -20.10
N LYS A 395 34.58 20.04 -20.01
CA LYS A 395 33.83 19.38 -21.10
C LYS A 395 32.50 20.08 -21.38
N GLU A 396 31.83 20.59 -20.36
CA GLU A 396 30.60 21.35 -20.51
C GLU A 396 30.83 22.67 -21.24
N GLN A 397 31.87 23.42 -20.87
CA GLN A 397 32.29 24.64 -21.57
C GLN A 397 32.66 24.35 -23.03
N GLU A 398 33.44 23.29 -23.29
CA GLU A 398 33.78 22.86 -24.66
C GLU A 398 32.51 22.53 -25.47
N ARG A 399 31.52 21.86 -24.86
CA ARG A 399 30.21 21.59 -25.51
C ARG A 399 29.46 22.88 -25.80
N GLU A 400 29.40 23.82 -24.87
CA GLU A 400 28.74 25.11 -25.08
C GLU A 400 29.40 25.92 -26.20
N GLU A 401 30.73 25.93 -26.27
CA GLU A 401 31.47 26.58 -27.36
C GLU A 401 31.18 25.94 -28.71
N LEU A 402 31.10 24.60 -28.76
CA LEU A 402 30.73 23.88 -29.98
C LEU A 402 29.29 24.21 -30.42
N TRP A 403 28.35 24.31 -29.47
CA TRP A 403 26.98 24.72 -29.77
C TRP A 403 26.90 26.17 -30.28
N LYS A 404 27.63 27.10 -29.66
CA LYS A 404 27.72 28.50 -30.12
C LYS A 404 28.28 28.58 -31.54
N LYS A 405 29.36 27.86 -31.83
CA LYS A 405 29.94 27.78 -33.19
C LYS A 405 28.94 27.22 -34.20
N LEU A 406 28.14 26.23 -33.82
CA LEU A 406 27.09 25.68 -34.70
C LEU A 406 26.02 26.73 -35.03
N ASP A 407 25.60 27.54 -34.05
CA ASP A 407 24.62 28.60 -34.26
C ASP A 407 25.18 29.75 -35.11
N GLU A 408 26.45 30.11 -34.91
CA GLU A 408 27.17 31.08 -35.76
C GLU A 408 27.27 30.59 -37.21
N LEU A 409 27.57 29.30 -37.43
CA LEU A 409 27.61 28.72 -38.77
C LEU A 409 26.24 28.75 -39.46
N LYS A 410 25.15 28.42 -38.75
CA LYS A 410 23.78 28.55 -39.29
C LYS A 410 23.41 29.98 -39.66
N LEU A 411 23.79 30.95 -38.83
CA LEU A 411 23.58 32.38 -39.11
C LEU A 411 24.41 32.84 -40.30
N SER A 412 25.63 32.33 -40.45
CA SER A 412 26.51 32.64 -41.58
C SER A 412 26.02 32.05 -42.90
N ASP A 413 25.48 30.82 -42.90
CA ASP A 413 24.85 30.21 -44.08
C ASP A 413 23.57 30.95 -44.47
N ALA A 414 22.74 31.35 -43.49
CA ALA A 414 21.57 32.18 -43.73
C ALA A 414 21.95 33.57 -44.31
N ALA A 415 23.01 34.20 -43.78
CA ALA A 415 23.53 35.47 -44.29
C ALA A 415 24.15 35.34 -45.69
N ALA A 416 24.85 34.23 -45.98
CA ALA A 416 25.41 33.93 -47.29
C ALA A 416 24.33 33.69 -48.34
N LEU A 417 23.22 33.05 -47.98
CA LEU A 417 22.04 32.92 -48.84
C LEU A 417 21.38 34.28 -49.14
N VAL A 418 21.39 35.22 -48.18
CA VAL A 418 20.89 36.59 -48.38
C VAL A 418 21.83 37.43 -49.25
N GLN A 419 23.15 37.29 -49.11
CA GLN A 419 24.14 37.99 -49.95
C GLN A 419 24.20 37.45 -51.39
N ASN A 420 23.99 36.14 -51.61
CA ASN A 420 23.86 35.62 -52.97
C ASN A 420 22.59 36.09 -53.68
N ASN A 421 21.52 36.41 -52.94
CA ASN A 421 20.33 37.05 -53.50
C ASN A 421 20.50 38.55 -53.76
N SER A 422 21.47 39.24 -53.14
CA SER A 422 21.73 40.67 -53.41
C SER A 422 22.61 40.90 -54.64
N HIS A 423 23.48 39.96 -55.02
CA HIS A 423 24.18 40.00 -56.31
C HIS A 423 23.27 39.71 -57.52
N GLY A 424 22.12 39.04 -57.31
CA GLY A 424 21.09 38.86 -58.34
C GLY A 424 20.23 40.11 -58.62
N LEU A 425 20.32 41.15 -57.78
CA LEU A 425 19.47 42.35 -57.87
C LEU A 425 20.18 43.59 -58.43
N GLN A 426 21.49 43.53 -58.72
CA GLN A 426 22.19 44.64 -59.40
C GLN A 426 21.88 44.77 -60.91
N ASN A 427 21.12 43.82 -61.50
CA ASN A 427 20.65 43.90 -62.89
C ASN A 427 19.17 44.31 -63.06
N ALA A 428 18.49 44.75 -61.99
CA ALA A 428 17.07 45.11 -62.08
C ALA A 428 16.69 46.29 -61.16
N ALA A 429 17.36 47.44 -61.30
CA ALA A 429 16.90 48.69 -60.68
C ALA A 429 17.36 49.94 -61.44
N GLN A 430 17.20 49.96 -62.77
CA GLN A 430 16.84 51.21 -63.46
C GLN A 430 15.32 51.33 -63.43
N ASN A 431 14.77 51.86 -62.33
CA ASN A 431 13.64 52.79 -62.37
C ASN A 431 13.15 53.18 -60.96
N ASN A 432 12.94 54.49 -60.82
CA ASN A 432 12.07 55.18 -59.87
C ASN A 432 12.54 55.43 -58.43
N ASN A 433 13.23 56.58 -58.30
CA ASN A 433 12.86 57.70 -57.43
C ASN A 433 11.44 57.63 -56.80
N ASN A 434 11.32 57.72 -55.46
CA ASN A 434 11.14 58.97 -54.71
C ASN A 434 10.54 58.75 -53.29
N ASN A 435 11.10 59.49 -52.35
CA ASN A 435 10.51 60.10 -51.13
C ASN A 435 10.06 59.27 -49.91
N ASN A 436 10.94 59.34 -48.90
CA ASN A 436 10.77 59.97 -47.57
C ASN A 436 9.63 59.59 -46.59
N ASN A 437 10.12 59.14 -45.42
CA ASN A 437 9.91 59.64 -44.05
C ASN A 437 8.98 58.90 -43.06
N ASN A 438 9.63 58.60 -41.92
CA ASN A 438 9.16 58.56 -40.51
C ASN A 438 8.27 57.34 -40.15
N ASN A 439 8.49 56.56 -39.08
CA ASN A 439 8.87 56.92 -37.71
C ASN A 439 9.09 55.65 -36.85
N HIS A 440 9.77 55.86 -35.72
CA HIS A 440 9.97 55.00 -34.55
C HIS A 440 8.79 54.12 -34.06
N HIS A 441 9.10 52.94 -33.49
CA HIS A 441 9.02 52.74 -32.01
C HIS A 441 9.69 51.43 -31.53
N ASP A 442 10.40 51.55 -30.41
CA ASP A 442 11.02 50.51 -29.59
C ASP A 442 10.00 49.56 -28.93
N ASN A 443 10.43 48.34 -28.58
CA ASN A 443 10.40 47.95 -27.16
C ASN A 443 11.27 46.73 -26.81
N GLN A 444 11.85 46.87 -25.62
CA GLN A 444 12.86 46.08 -24.93
C GLN A 444 12.34 44.74 -24.39
N GLU A 445 13.23 43.77 -24.26
CA GLU A 445 13.29 42.91 -23.07
C GLU A 445 14.75 42.61 -22.69
N LYS A 446 15.10 42.94 -21.44
CA LYS A 446 16.41 42.79 -20.80
C LYS A 446 16.57 41.37 -20.27
N SER A 447 17.66 40.69 -20.61
CA SER A 447 18.20 39.59 -19.81
C SER A 447 19.31 40.10 -18.89
N THR A 448 19.08 40.02 -17.59
CA THR A 448 20.07 40.25 -16.54
C THR A 448 21.03 39.07 -16.45
N ALA A 449 22.30 39.30 -16.81
CA ALA A 449 23.42 38.46 -16.43
C ALA A 449 23.96 38.96 -15.08
N ILE A 450 24.02 38.08 -14.07
CA ILE A 450 24.81 38.28 -12.86
C ILE A 450 25.89 37.19 -12.88
N SER A 451 27.11 37.60 -13.22
CA SER A 451 28.34 36.87 -12.97
C SER A 451 29.03 37.50 -11.76
N ALA A 452 29.22 36.73 -10.70
CA ALA A 452 30.15 37.07 -9.63
C ALA A 452 30.96 35.80 -9.33
N ASP A 453 32.23 35.84 -9.70
CA ASP A 453 33.26 34.93 -9.23
C ASP A 453 33.42 35.07 -7.72
N HIS A 454 33.32 33.95 -7.00
CA HIS A 454 33.89 33.78 -5.67
C HIS A 454 34.81 32.56 -5.69
N GLU A 455 36.10 32.83 -5.52
CA GLU A 455 37.07 31.84 -5.07
C GLU A 455 36.69 31.43 -3.64
N ASP A 456 36.29 30.17 -3.45
CA ASP A 456 35.96 29.64 -2.13
C ASP A 456 37.21 29.09 -1.42
N PRO A 457 37.35 29.37 -0.11
CA PRO A 457 38.49 28.94 0.69
C PRO A 457 38.42 27.45 1.04
N VAL A 458 39.59 26.86 1.25
CA VAL A 458 39.77 25.54 1.83
C VAL A 458 39.28 25.57 3.29
N VAL A 459 38.11 25.01 3.56
CA VAL A 459 37.67 24.75 4.95
C VAL A 459 38.34 23.47 5.42
N ALA A 460 39.36 23.62 6.26
CA ALA A 460 39.83 22.56 7.14
C ALA A 460 38.70 22.23 8.13
N MET A 461 38.31 20.95 8.24
CA MET A 461 37.50 20.48 9.36
C MET A 461 38.39 20.47 10.59
N ASP A 462 38.41 21.59 11.31
CA ASP A 462 39.10 21.66 12.60
C ASP A 462 38.33 20.85 13.64
N THR A 463 39.02 19.88 14.21
CA THR A 463 38.62 19.15 15.41
C THR A 463 38.71 20.10 16.59
N THR A 464 37.62 20.73 16.99
CA THR A 464 37.26 21.14 18.37
C THR A 464 36.15 22.17 18.34
N GLU A 465 34.94 21.80 18.77
CA GLU A 465 34.07 22.68 19.55
C GLU A 465 32.93 21.87 20.18
N GLY A 466 32.63 22.18 21.44
CA GLY A 466 31.86 21.36 22.35
C GLY A 466 30.38 21.24 21.98
N VAL A 467 29.85 20.06 22.22
CA VAL A 467 28.40 19.78 22.21
C VAL A 467 27.78 20.47 23.43
N GLU A 468 27.09 21.59 23.21
CA GLU A 468 26.08 22.07 24.16
C GLU A 468 24.83 21.20 24.03
N VAL A 469 24.57 20.44 25.09
CA VAL A 469 23.36 19.65 25.29
C VAL A 469 22.20 20.60 25.53
N VAL A 470 21.32 20.76 24.55
CA VAL A 470 19.99 21.34 24.77
C VAL A 470 19.11 20.25 25.37
N THR A 471 19.02 20.24 26.71
CA THR A 471 17.95 19.58 27.44
C THR A 471 16.64 20.32 27.19
N SER A 472 15.73 19.71 26.41
CA SER A 472 14.34 20.19 26.36
C SER A 472 13.51 19.38 27.36
N ALA A 473 13.00 20.10 28.36
CA ALA A 473 12.07 19.61 29.36
C ALA A 473 10.62 19.71 28.85
N LYS A 474 9.84 18.69 29.22
CA LYS A 474 8.39 18.47 29.09
C LYS A 474 7.86 17.90 27.78
#